data_AF-A0A6A6M8J8-F1
#
_entry.id   AF-A0A6A6M8J8-F1
#
_cell.length_a   1.000
_cell.length_b   1.000
_cell.length_c   1.000
_cell.angle_alpha   90.00
_cell.angle_beta   90.00
_cell.angle_gamma   90.00
#
_symmetry.space_group_name_H-M   'P 1'
#
loop_
_entity.id
_entity.type
_entity.pdbx_description
1 polymer ?
#
loop_
_entity_poly.entity_id
_entity_poly.type
_entity_poly.pdbx_seq_one_letter_code
_entity_poly.pdbx_strand_id
1 'polypeptide(L)'
;MSQGYAIELYFDPALENQVLKAWNVLARRQISTHLIEIESRPHITLYSSSFAEPTKLESIVKNFASKQEPLSLSLSAIGGLPNDNNVLFLAPTPSLSLLQFHSQLYDALKKEGIEITEDYRPDSWIPYCAVAQDVPKARIGEAFCVLRDLKLPLQGFAHHLSETYITPEIGIVGTIQLWRLLGPGFDSKDVTLSVKELKIQIQKSQLPNHPAGVISLI
;
A
#
# COMPACT_ATOMS: atom_id res chain seq x y z
N MET A 1 22.28 -8.79 -7.64
CA MET A 1 21.35 -7.87 -6.94
C MET A 1 20.14 -8.71 -6.55
N SER A 2 19.85 -8.87 -5.26
CA SER A 2 18.68 -9.65 -4.82
C SER A 2 17.43 -8.79 -4.93
N GLN A 3 16.55 -9.12 -5.86
CA GLN A 3 15.18 -8.61 -5.89
C GLN A 3 14.40 -9.31 -4.76
N GLY A 4 13.76 -8.54 -3.89
CA GLY A 4 12.73 -9.05 -3.01
C GLY A 4 11.40 -9.16 -3.73
N TYR A 5 10.49 -9.92 -3.14
CA TYR A 5 9.13 -10.12 -3.62
C TYR A 5 8.18 -9.95 -2.46
N ALA A 6 7.00 -9.41 -2.73
CA ALA A 6 5.92 -9.26 -1.79
C ALA A 6 4.60 -9.68 -2.40
N ILE A 7 3.71 -10.18 -1.54
CA ILE A 7 2.31 -10.39 -1.87
C ILE A 7 1.53 -9.28 -1.17
N GLU A 8 0.82 -8.48 -1.95
CA GLU A 8 0.12 -7.30 -1.49
C GLU A 8 -1.38 -7.44 -1.72
N LEU A 9 -2.15 -6.99 -0.73
CA LEU A 9 -3.60 -6.91 -0.78
C LEU A 9 -4.02 -5.46 -1.09
N TYR A 10 -4.51 -5.22 -2.30
CA TYR A 10 -4.99 -3.91 -2.75
C TYR A 10 -6.48 -3.71 -2.50
N PHE A 11 -6.85 -2.43 -2.40
CA PHE A 11 -8.19 -1.98 -2.10
C PHE A 11 -9.03 -1.71 -3.35
N ASP A 12 -10.35 -1.59 -3.16
CA ASP A 12 -11.22 -0.94 -4.12
C ASP A 12 -10.84 0.54 -4.32
N PRO A 13 -11.29 1.16 -5.43
CA PRO A 13 -11.03 2.57 -5.67
C PRO A 13 -11.56 3.48 -4.56
N ALA A 14 -12.62 3.10 -3.86
CA ALA A 14 -13.23 3.93 -2.83
C ALA A 14 -12.31 4.06 -1.59
N LEU A 15 -11.82 2.94 -1.06
CA LEU A 15 -10.89 2.89 0.06
C LEU A 15 -9.50 3.39 -0.35
N GLU A 16 -9.03 3.02 -1.55
CA GLU A 16 -7.75 3.53 -2.08
C GLU A 16 -7.73 5.06 -2.13
N ASN A 17 -8.77 5.68 -2.70
CA ASN A 17 -8.87 7.14 -2.76
C ASN A 17 -8.95 7.81 -1.37
N GLN A 18 -9.53 7.14 -0.38
CA GLN A 18 -9.54 7.64 0.99
C GLN A 18 -8.13 7.64 1.60
N VAL A 19 -7.35 6.59 1.35
CA VAL A 19 -5.95 6.51 1.82
C VAL A 19 -5.05 7.51 1.06
N LEU A 20 -5.22 7.66 -0.25
CA LEU A 20 -4.50 8.65 -1.05
C LEU A 20 -4.74 10.09 -0.56
N LYS A 21 -5.93 10.40 -0.03
CA LYS A 21 -6.17 11.71 0.63
C LYS A 21 -5.27 11.90 1.86
N ALA A 22 -5.02 10.86 2.65
CA ALA A 22 -4.08 10.95 3.77
C ALA A 22 -2.66 11.23 3.28
N TRP A 23 -2.20 10.51 2.24
CA TRP A 23 -0.90 10.75 1.61
C TRP A 23 -0.76 12.20 1.14
N ASN A 24 -1.81 12.74 0.51
CA ASN A 24 -1.84 14.11 0.03
C ASN A 24 -1.74 15.17 1.12
N VAL A 25 -2.41 14.96 2.25
CA VAL A 25 -2.34 15.92 3.36
C VAL A 25 -0.93 15.94 3.96
N LEU A 26 -0.30 14.77 4.12
CA LEU A 26 1.08 14.66 4.60
C LEU A 26 2.08 15.29 3.62
N ALA A 27 1.91 15.03 2.32
CA ALA A 27 2.75 15.61 1.26
C ALA A 27 2.65 17.14 1.21
N ARG A 28 1.43 17.71 1.28
CA ARG A 28 1.22 19.17 1.29
C ARG A 28 1.84 19.87 2.50
N ARG A 29 1.94 19.15 3.64
CA ARG A 29 2.63 19.63 4.84
C ARG A 29 4.13 19.34 4.82
N GLN A 30 4.66 18.80 3.72
CA GLN A 30 6.06 18.43 3.54
C GLN A 30 6.56 17.41 4.57
N ILE A 31 5.66 16.59 5.12
CA ILE A 31 6.01 15.60 6.16
C ILE A 31 6.67 14.39 5.53
N SER A 32 6.06 13.82 4.50
CA SER A 32 6.60 12.73 3.69
C SER A 32 5.92 12.71 2.32
N THR A 33 6.70 12.41 1.30
CA THR A 33 6.28 12.21 -0.10
C THR A 33 6.76 10.85 -0.64
N HIS A 34 7.48 10.07 0.16
CA HIS A 34 8.20 8.86 -0.26
C HIS A 34 7.29 7.87 -1.02
N LEU A 35 6.14 7.51 -0.44
CA LEU A 35 5.19 6.57 -1.03
C LEU A 35 4.66 7.01 -2.41
N ILE A 36 4.55 8.33 -2.64
CA ILE A 36 4.12 8.89 -3.93
C ILE A 36 5.28 8.89 -4.93
N GLU A 37 6.50 9.21 -4.47
CA GLU A 37 7.70 9.28 -5.31
C GLU A 37 8.04 7.93 -5.93
N ILE A 38 7.94 6.86 -5.13
CA ILE A 38 8.14 5.47 -5.57
C ILE A 38 6.95 4.90 -6.34
N GLU A 39 5.88 5.68 -6.55
CA GLU A 39 4.66 5.26 -7.25
C GLU A 39 3.97 4.05 -6.57
N SER A 40 4.00 4.02 -5.23
CA SER A 40 3.28 3.03 -4.43
C SER A 40 1.78 3.21 -4.54
N ARG A 41 1.07 2.12 -4.23
CA ARG A 41 -0.39 2.09 -4.13
C ARG A 41 -0.78 1.67 -2.72
N PRO A 42 -1.84 2.24 -2.13
CA PRO A 42 -2.36 1.77 -0.85
C PRO A 42 -2.66 0.25 -0.84
N HIS A 43 -2.01 -0.46 0.08
CA HIS A 43 -2.12 -1.92 0.22
C HIS A 43 -1.89 -2.36 1.66
N ILE A 44 -2.17 -3.64 1.93
CA ILE A 44 -1.67 -4.38 3.10
C ILE A 44 -0.69 -5.45 2.61
N THR A 45 0.52 -5.50 3.15
CA THR A 45 1.50 -6.54 2.81
C THR A 45 1.16 -7.83 3.56
N LEU A 46 1.00 -8.92 2.83
CA LEU A 46 0.67 -10.25 3.37
C LEU A 46 1.89 -11.16 3.49
N TYR A 47 2.91 -10.90 2.68
CA TYR A 47 4.15 -11.66 2.65
C TYR A 47 5.24 -10.79 2.03
N SER A 48 6.48 -10.91 2.48
CA SER A 48 7.65 -10.35 1.82
C SER A 48 8.90 -11.20 2.07
N SER A 49 9.75 -11.35 1.05
CA SER A 49 11.03 -12.06 1.15
C SER A 49 12.02 -11.62 0.08
N SER A 50 13.32 -11.55 0.44
CA SER A 50 14.42 -11.26 -0.49
C SER A 50 14.87 -12.45 -1.35
N PHE A 51 14.32 -13.64 -1.11
CA PHE A 51 14.83 -14.90 -1.68
C PHE A 51 13.75 -15.73 -2.39
N ALA A 52 12.55 -15.18 -2.56
CA ALA A 52 11.46 -15.94 -3.16
C ALA A 52 11.65 -16.13 -4.68
N GLU A 53 11.19 -17.27 -5.20
CA GLU A 53 11.15 -17.51 -6.64
C GLU A 53 9.84 -16.96 -7.24
N PRO A 54 9.91 -15.96 -8.14
CA PRO A 54 8.72 -15.25 -8.60
C PRO A 54 7.69 -16.13 -9.30
N THR A 55 8.11 -16.98 -10.23
CA THR A 55 7.17 -17.84 -10.98
C THR A 55 6.37 -18.78 -10.07
N LYS A 56 6.95 -19.17 -8.94
CA LYS A 56 6.29 -20.02 -7.95
C LYS A 56 5.28 -19.21 -7.13
N LEU A 57 5.66 -18.01 -6.69
CA LEU A 57 4.74 -17.08 -6.02
C LEU A 57 3.55 -16.74 -6.92
N GLU A 58 3.78 -16.43 -8.19
CA GLU A 58 2.73 -16.06 -9.15
C GLU A 58 1.65 -17.15 -9.25
N SER A 59 2.07 -18.41 -9.39
CA SER A 59 1.17 -19.56 -9.49
C SER A 59 0.33 -19.74 -8.22
N ILE A 60 0.96 -19.61 -7.04
CA ILE A 60 0.29 -19.71 -5.74
C ILE A 60 -0.74 -18.59 -5.59
N VAL A 61 -0.32 -17.34 -5.81
CA VAL A 61 -1.17 -16.15 -5.68
C VAL A 61 -2.37 -16.25 -6.62
N LYS A 62 -2.17 -16.66 -7.87
CA LYS A 62 -3.24 -16.80 -8.85
C LYS A 62 -4.27 -17.86 -8.45
N ASN A 63 -3.82 -19.04 -8.03
CA ASN A 63 -4.69 -20.13 -7.60
C ASN A 63 -5.39 -19.83 -6.26
N PHE A 64 -4.74 -19.07 -5.39
CA PHE A 64 -5.32 -18.62 -4.14
C PHE A 64 -6.39 -17.56 -4.41
N ALA A 65 -6.04 -16.48 -5.13
CA ALA A 65 -6.94 -15.37 -5.44
C ALA A 65 -8.22 -15.81 -6.17
N SER A 66 -8.14 -16.80 -7.07
CA SER A 66 -9.33 -17.28 -7.81
C SER A 66 -10.40 -17.96 -6.94
N LYS A 67 -10.10 -18.21 -5.66
CA LYS A 67 -11.00 -18.88 -4.71
C LYS A 67 -11.48 -17.96 -3.59
N GLN A 68 -11.03 -16.70 -3.59
CA GLN A 68 -11.33 -15.77 -2.53
C GLN A 68 -12.43 -14.81 -2.97
N GLU A 69 -13.36 -14.56 -2.06
CA GLU A 69 -14.32 -13.48 -2.18
C GLU A 69 -13.70 -12.14 -1.77
N PRO A 70 -14.23 -11.00 -2.24
CA PRO A 70 -13.82 -9.69 -1.76
C PRO A 70 -13.88 -9.58 -0.23
N LEU A 71 -12.79 -9.09 0.36
CA LEU A 71 -12.69 -8.94 1.81
C LEU A 71 -13.16 -7.54 2.23
N SER A 72 -14.22 -7.45 3.03
CA SER A 72 -14.60 -6.16 3.64
C SER A 72 -13.53 -5.70 4.63
N LEU A 73 -13.08 -4.46 4.49
CA LEU A 73 -12.05 -3.83 5.31
C LEU A 73 -12.52 -2.52 5.91
N SER A 74 -12.08 -2.28 7.15
CA SER A 74 -12.32 -1.05 7.91
C SER A 74 -11.01 -0.63 8.56
N LEU A 75 -10.36 0.41 8.04
CA LEU A 75 -9.14 0.97 8.62
C LEU A 75 -9.52 1.96 9.73
N SER A 76 -9.32 1.59 10.99
CA SER A 76 -9.91 2.28 12.14
C SER A 76 -8.91 2.82 13.16
N ALA A 77 -7.64 2.43 13.06
CA ALA A 77 -6.59 2.86 13.98
C ALA A 77 -5.42 3.48 13.22
N ILE A 78 -4.71 4.40 13.88
CA ILE A 78 -3.46 4.98 13.39
C ILE A 78 -2.35 4.45 14.28
N GLY A 79 -1.25 4.02 13.67
CA GLY A 79 -0.09 3.52 14.41
C GLY A 79 1.22 3.93 13.75
N GLY A 80 2.30 3.61 14.45
CA GLY A 80 3.67 3.76 13.95
C GLY A 80 4.46 2.50 14.30
N LEU A 81 5.33 2.08 13.38
CA LEU A 81 6.22 0.93 13.62
C LEU A 81 7.54 1.41 14.23
N PRO A 82 8.11 0.69 15.21
CA PRO A 82 9.41 1.01 15.78
C PRO A 82 10.54 0.52 14.87
N ASN A 83 10.57 0.98 13.62
CA ASN A 83 11.58 0.63 12.62
C ASN A 83 12.32 1.86 12.09
N ASP A 84 13.44 1.63 11.42
CA ASP A 84 14.31 2.71 10.93
C ASP A 84 13.63 3.59 9.87
N ASN A 85 12.64 3.05 9.16
CA ASN A 85 11.88 3.74 8.12
C ASN A 85 10.78 4.66 8.69
N ASN A 86 10.64 4.76 10.02
CA ASN A 86 9.68 5.61 10.73
C ASN A 86 8.27 5.58 10.09
N VAL A 87 7.77 4.37 9.84
CA VAL A 87 6.51 4.15 9.13
C VAL A 87 5.33 4.58 10.00
N LEU A 88 4.44 5.38 9.41
CA LEU A 88 3.10 5.63 9.95
C LEU A 88 2.06 4.90 9.11
N PHE A 89 1.07 4.32 9.76
CA PHE A 89 0.11 3.44 9.10
C PHE A 89 -1.31 3.60 9.61
N LEU A 90 -2.25 3.13 8.79
CA LEU A 90 -3.62 2.83 9.19
C LEU A 90 -3.76 1.33 9.40
N ALA A 91 -4.23 0.92 10.59
CA ALA A 91 -4.47 -0.48 10.91
C ALA A 91 -5.93 -0.86 10.58
N PRO A 92 -6.15 -2.03 9.95
CA PRO A 92 -7.48 -2.58 9.84
C PRO A 92 -8.02 -2.96 11.22
N THR A 93 -9.32 -2.78 11.38
CA THR A 93 -10.09 -3.35 12.49
C THR A 93 -9.89 -4.85 12.45
N PRO A 94 -9.45 -5.50 13.56
CA PRO A 94 -9.28 -6.94 13.58
C PRO A 94 -10.58 -7.65 13.19
N SER A 95 -10.49 -8.55 12.22
CA SER A 95 -11.64 -9.35 11.76
C SER A 95 -11.21 -10.80 11.53
N LEU A 96 -12.12 -11.73 11.81
CA LEU A 96 -11.87 -13.16 11.56
C LEU A 96 -11.60 -13.41 10.07
N SER A 97 -12.31 -12.71 9.18
CA SER A 97 -12.13 -12.85 7.74
C SER A 97 -10.73 -12.45 7.28
N LEU A 98 -10.17 -11.34 7.79
CA LEU A 98 -8.79 -10.92 7.45
C LEU A 98 -7.75 -11.90 7.98
N LEU A 99 -7.91 -12.35 9.23
CA LEU A 99 -6.99 -13.30 9.86
C LEU A 99 -7.04 -14.67 9.17
N GLN A 100 -8.24 -15.16 8.82
CA GLN A 100 -8.43 -16.40 8.07
C GLN A 100 -7.85 -16.30 6.66
N PHE A 101 -8.06 -15.17 5.97
CA PHE A 101 -7.51 -14.94 4.65
C PHE A 101 -5.97 -15.03 4.67
N HIS A 102 -5.32 -14.37 5.64
CA HIS A 102 -3.87 -14.46 5.81
C HIS A 102 -3.42 -15.88 6.17
N SER A 103 -4.10 -16.55 7.11
CA SER A 103 -3.76 -17.93 7.49
C SER A 103 -3.85 -18.91 6.31
N GLN A 104 -4.88 -18.78 5.46
CA GLN A 104 -5.02 -19.64 4.29
C GLN A 104 -3.94 -19.38 3.24
N LEU A 105 -3.54 -18.11 3.05
CA LEU A 105 -2.41 -17.77 2.18
C LEU A 105 -1.10 -18.35 2.73
N TYR A 106 -0.86 -18.20 4.03
CA TYR A 106 0.28 -18.79 4.72
C TYR A 106 0.36 -20.31 4.50
N ASP A 107 -0.76 -21.02 4.68
CA ASP A 107 -0.82 -22.47 4.45
C ASP A 107 -0.55 -22.84 2.98
N ALA A 108 -1.07 -22.05 2.03
CA ALA A 108 -0.82 -22.26 0.59
C ALA A 108 0.66 -22.07 0.23
N LEU A 109 1.30 -21.03 0.76
CA LEU A 109 2.73 -20.77 0.58
C LEU A 109 3.58 -21.89 1.23
N LYS A 110 3.25 -22.28 2.45
CA LYS A 110 3.96 -23.33 3.19
C LYS A 110 3.84 -24.69 2.51
N LYS A 111 2.68 -25.03 1.97
CA LYS A 111 2.46 -26.30 1.24
C LYS A 111 3.39 -26.43 0.03
N GLU A 112 3.66 -25.33 -0.64
CA GLU A 112 4.61 -25.28 -1.75
C GLU A 112 6.06 -25.15 -1.29
N GLY A 113 6.34 -25.15 0.02
CA GLY A 113 7.69 -25.05 0.56
C GLY A 113 8.31 -23.65 0.44
N ILE A 114 7.47 -22.60 0.37
CA ILE A 114 7.95 -21.21 0.46
C ILE A 114 8.32 -20.92 1.92
N GLU A 115 9.52 -20.39 2.14
CA GLU A 115 9.96 -19.95 3.45
C GLU A 115 9.32 -18.60 3.80
N ILE A 116 8.72 -18.51 5.00
CA ILE A 116 8.00 -17.34 5.47
C ILE A 116 8.67 -16.84 6.74
N THR A 117 9.09 -15.57 6.71
CA THR A 117 9.71 -14.88 7.84
C THR A 117 8.72 -14.70 8.98
N GLU A 118 9.24 -14.56 10.20
CA GLU A 118 8.43 -14.51 11.42
C GLU A 118 7.35 -13.42 11.39
N ASP A 119 7.68 -12.24 10.86
CA ASP A 119 6.79 -11.08 10.77
C ASP A 119 5.53 -11.30 9.90
N TYR A 120 5.51 -12.35 9.06
CA TYR A 120 4.36 -12.73 8.23
C TYR A 120 3.79 -14.10 8.61
N ARG A 121 4.13 -14.64 9.78
CA ARG A 121 3.48 -15.84 10.31
C ARG A 121 2.15 -15.49 10.98
N PRO A 122 1.18 -16.42 10.99
CA PRO A 122 0.05 -16.34 11.90
C PRO A 122 0.55 -16.05 13.33
N ASP A 123 -0.25 -15.29 14.09
CA ASP A 123 0.04 -14.82 15.45
C ASP A 123 1.15 -13.76 15.60
N SER A 124 2.05 -13.61 14.62
CA SER A 124 3.11 -12.60 14.60
C SER A 124 2.81 -11.44 13.65
N TRP A 125 1.98 -11.67 12.62
CA TRP A 125 1.67 -10.68 11.59
C TRP A 125 0.89 -9.47 12.10
N ILE A 126 1.42 -8.29 11.83
CA ILE A 126 0.76 -7.00 12.08
C ILE A 126 0.20 -6.49 10.75
N PRO A 127 -1.12 -6.55 10.52
CA PRO A 127 -1.71 -6.01 9.30
C PRO A 127 -1.72 -4.47 9.37
N TYR A 128 -1.21 -3.82 8.32
CA TYR A 128 -1.25 -2.36 8.23
C TYR A 128 -1.24 -1.87 6.78
N CYS A 129 -1.75 -0.66 6.57
CA CYS A 129 -1.60 0.11 5.35
C CYS A 129 -0.74 1.35 5.59
N ALA A 130 0.42 1.43 4.94
CA ALA A 130 1.31 2.57 5.10
C ALA A 130 0.67 3.88 4.59
N VAL A 131 0.77 4.94 5.38
CA VAL A 131 0.37 6.31 4.99
C VAL A 131 1.54 7.28 4.94
N ALA A 132 2.65 6.93 5.58
CA ALA A 132 3.91 7.64 5.47
C ALA A 132 5.08 6.69 5.71
N GLN A 133 6.19 6.93 5.01
CA GLN A 133 7.50 6.33 5.27
C GLN A 133 8.55 7.43 5.28
N ASP A 134 9.71 7.16 5.87
CA ASP A 134 10.81 8.12 6.04
C ASP A 134 10.38 9.41 6.74
N VAL A 135 9.43 9.31 7.68
CA VAL A 135 8.96 10.47 8.44
C VAL A 135 10.09 10.96 9.35
N PRO A 136 10.51 12.23 9.26
CA PRO A 136 11.53 12.77 10.16
C PRO A 136 11.07 12.61 11.62
N LYS A 137 11.94 12.07 12.50
CA LYS A 137 11.60 11.80 13.91
C LYS A 137 10.97 13.00 14.63
N ALA A 138 11.49 14.20 14.37
CA ALA A 138 10.98 15.45 14.96
C ALA A 138 9.54 15.80 14.52
N ARG A 139 9.06 15.23 13.40
CA ARG A 139 7.75 15.50 12.80
C ARG A 139 6.74 14.37 13.02
N ILE A 140 7.12 13.26 13.64
CA ILE A 140 6.20 12.13 13.91
C ILE A 140 4.97 12.60 14.68
N GLY A 141 5.14 13.40 15.74
CA GLY A 141 4.00 13.92 16.51
C GLY A 141 3.04 14.78 15.68
N GLU A 142 3.59 15.65 14.82
CA GLU A 142 2.79 16.46 13.88
C GLU A 142 2.04 15.57 12.90
N ALA A 143 2.71 14.57 12.33
CA ALA A 143 2.12 13.63 11.38
C ALA A 143 0.96 12.83 12.02
N PHE A 144 1.10 12.39 13.26
CA PHE A 144 0.01 11.76 14.01
C PHE A 144 -1.17 12.71 14.22
N CYS A 145 -0.94 13.97 14.59
CA CYS A 145 -2.00 14.97 14.72
C CYS A 145 -2.77 15.14 13.40
N VAL A 146 -2.05 15.22 12.28
CA VAL A 146 -2.63 15.33 10.94
C VAL A 146 -3.48 14.10 10.59
N LEU A 147 -2.98 12.89 10.88
CA LEU A 147 -3.72 11.65 10.60
C LEU A 147 -4.96 11.51 11.49
N ARG A 148 -4.95 12.04 12.72
CA ARG A 148 -6.11 12.02 13.62
C ARG A 148 -7.29 12.86 13.13
N ASP A 149 -7.07 13.81 12.22
CA ASP A 149 -8.14 14.60 11.60
C ASP A 149 -8.88 13.82 10.49
N LEU A 150 -8.40 12.63 10.11
CA LEU A 150 -9.11 11.73 9.20
C LEU A 150 -10.43 11.26 9.83
N LYS A 151 -11.48 11.21 9.01
CA LYS A 151 -12.78 10.65 9.42
C LYS A 151 -12.72 9.13 9.38
N LEU A 152 -12.20 8.53 10.45
CA LEU A 152 -12.14 7.07 10.61
C LEU A 152 -13.50 6.48 11.05
N PRO A 153 -13.80 5.21 10.72
CA PRO A 153 -12.96 4.32 9.92
C PRO A 153 -13.06 4.59 8.41
N LEU A 154 -11.96 4.38 7.69
CA LEU A 154 -12.00 4.28 6.22
C LEU A 154 -12.50 2.89 5.83
N GLN A 155 -13.57 2.83 5.06
CA GLN A 155 -14.23 1.58 4.72
C GLN A 155 -14.23 1.31 3.22
N GLY A 156 -14.18 0.03 2.88
CA GLY A 156 -14.31 -0.49 1.53
C GLY A 156 -13.98 -1.97 1.51
N PHE A 157 -13.49 -2.44 0.37
CA PHE A 157 -13.14 -3.83 0.16
C PHE A 157 -11.68 -3.96 -0.31
N ALA A 158 -11.10 -5.12 -0.04
CA ALA A 158 -9.91 -5.60 -0.73
C ALA A 158 -10.32 -6.64 -1.78
N HIS A 159 -9.95 -6.38 -3.02
CA HIS A 159 -10.37 -7.18 -4.17
C HIS A 159 -9.21 -7.93 -4.85
N HIS A 160 -7.96 -7.51 -4.61
CA HIS A 160 -6.87 -7.89 -5.48
C HIS A 160 -5.62 -8.28 -4.71
N LEU A 161 -5.12 -9.47 -5.01
CA LEU A 161 -3.79 -9.89 -4.67
C LEU A 161 -2.88 -9.64 -5.87
N SER A 162 -1.71 -9.07 -5.61
CA SER A 162 -0.64 -9.01 -6.61
C SER A 162 0.67 -9.49 -6.04
N GLU A 163 1.53 -9.91 -6.95
CA GLU A 163 2.96 -10.04 -6.70
C GLU A 163 3.66 -8.75 -7.13
N THR A 164 4.45 -8.19 -6.20
CA THR A 164 5.25 -7.00 -6.42
C THR A 164 6.71 -7.38 -6.16
N TYR A 165 7.63 -7.01 -7.05
CA TYR A 165 9.06 -7.10 -6.74
C TYR A 165 9.50 -5.85 -5.99
N ILE A 166 10.52 -5.97 -5.15
CA ILE A 166 11.16 -4.92 -4.35
C ILE A 166 12.64 -4.93 -4.74
N THR A 167 13.27 -3.81 -5.11
CA THR A 167 14.74 -3.74 -5.17
C THR A 167 15.29 -2.87 -4.05
N PRO A 168 16.44 -3.26 -3.48
CA PRO A 168 17.05 -2.56 -2.35
C PRO A 168 17.50 -1.12 -2.66
N GLU A 169 17.76 -0.76 -3.92
CA GLU A 169 18.38 0.53 -4.28
C GLU A 169 17.37 1.68 -4.44
N ILE A 170 16.06 1.38 -4.58
CA ILE A 170 15.03 2.37 -4.93
C ILE A 170 13.79 2.29 -4.00
N GLY A 171 13.72 1.33 -3.08
CA GLY A 171 12.49 1.03 -2.31
C GLY A 171 11.36 0.39 -3.16
N ILE A 172 11.39 0.64 -4.47
CA ILE A 172 10.67 0.06 -5.64
C ILE A 172 9.15 0.11 -5.68
N VAL A 173 8.64 0.35 -6.90
CA VAL A 173 7.44 -0.35 -7.42
C VAL A 173 7.59 -0.71 -8.90
N GLY A 174 7.56 -2.01 -9.19
CA GLY A 174 6.97 -2.53 -10.41
C GLY A 174 6.09 -3.71 -10.04
N THR A 175 4.79 -3.59 -10.26
CA THR A 175 3.86 -4.70 -10.07
C THR A 175 4.05 -5.68 -11.22
N ILE A 176 4.26 -6.98 -10.96
CA ILE A 176 4.02 -7.99 -12.00
C ILE A 176 2.51 -8.07 -12.14
N GLN A 177 2.04 -7.29 -13.10
CA GLN A 177 0.66 -7.10 -13.42
C GLN A 177 0.08 -8.41 -13.99
N LEU A 178 -0.56 -9.22 -13.13
CA LEU A 178 -1.43 -10.36 -13.48
C LEU A 178 -2.80 -9.95 -14.09
N TRP A 179 -2.80 -8.99 -15.02
CA TRP A 179 -3.99 -8.26 -15.51
C TRP A 179 -4.87 -9.03 -16.49
N ARG A 180 -4.54 -10.30 -16.74
CA ARG A 180 -5.09 -11.01 -17.90
C ARG A 180 -6.30 -11.88 -17.62
N LEU A 181 -6.85 -11.93 -16.39
CA LEU A 181 -7.80 -12.99 -16.05
C LEU A 181 -9.03 -12.61 -15.21
N LEU A 182 -9.36 -11.33 -14.98
CA LEU A 182 -10.65 -10.96 -14.39
C LEU A 182 -11.37 -9.93 -15.30
N GLY A 183 -12.69 -10.13 -15.45
CA GLY A 183 -13.55 -9.63 -16.53
C GLY A 183 -13.60 -8.12 -16.82
N PRO A 184 -14.29 -7.72 -17.90
CA PRO A 184 -14.35 -6.35 -18.39
C PRO A 184 -15.21 -5.48 -17.46
N GLY A 185 -14.59 -4.61 -16.68
CA GLY A 185 -15.34 -3.67 -15.83
C GLY A 185 -14.52 -2.78 -14.89
N PHE A 186 -13.21 -2.97 -14.80
CA PHE A 186 -12.33 -2.20 -13.92
C PHE A 186 -11.22 -1.51 -14.73
N ASP A 187 -11.17 -0.17 -14.72
CA ASP A 187 -10.11 0.61 -15.38
C ASP A 187 -9.06 1.07 -14.37
N SER A 188 -7.87 0.50 -14.45
CA SER A 188 -6.73 0.80 -13.59
C SER A 188 -5.90 1.99 -14.01
N LYS A 189 -6.21 2.55 -15.18
CA LYS A 189 -5.63 3.81 -15.62
C LYS A 189 -6.02 4.90 -14.63
N ASP A 190 -7.26 4.93 -14.14
CA ASP A 190 -7.75 5.98 -13.23
C ASP A 190 -6.95 6.09 -11.93
N VAL A 191 -6.51 4.96 -11.38
CA VAL A 191 -5.74 4.92 -10.13
C VAL A 191 -4.26 5.26 -10.36
N THR A 192 -3.67 4.70 -11.41
CA THR A 192 -2.29 5.03 -11.82
C THR A 192 -2.19 6.51 -12.21
N LEU A 193 -3.24 7.05 -12.84
CA LEU A 193 -3.41 8.47 -13.11
C LEU A 193 -3.45 9.25 -11.80
N SER A 194 -4.21 8.82 -10.79
CA SER A 194 -4.25 9.52 -9.50
C SER A 194 -2.87 9.64 -8.85
N VAL A 195 -2.08 8.56 -8.72
CA VAL A 195 -0.72 8.65 -8.13
C VAL A 195 0.19 9.56 -8.96
N LYS A 196 0.13 9.46 -10.30
CA LYS A 196 0.88 10.34 -11.22
C LYS A 196 0.46 11.81 -11.09
N GLU A 197 -0.82 12.08 -10.94
CA GLU A 197 -1.36 13.44 -10.72
C GLU A 197 -0.85 14.03 -9.41
N LEU A 198 -0.80 13.23 -8.35
CA LEU A 198 -0.24 13.68 -7.06
C LEU A 198 1.25 13.98 -7.18
N LYS A 199 2.01 13.13 -7.89
CA LYS A 199 3.43 13.38 -8.18
C LYS A 199 3.63 14.68 -8.97
N ILE A 200 2.80 14.95 -9.98
CA ILE A 200 2.80 16.21 -10.73
C ILE A 200 2.46 17.40 -9.82
N GLN A 201 1.47 17.27 -8.94
CA GLN A 201 1.07 18.33 -8.01
C GLN A 201 2.21 18.67 -7.03
N ILE A 202 2.91 17.65 -6.51
CA ILE A 202 4.07 17.83 -5.62
C ILE A 202 5.21 18.55 -6.37
N GLN A 203 5.56 18.08 -7.57
CA GLN A 203 6.60 18.73 -8.39
C GLN A 203 6.29 20.21 -8.66
N LYS A 204 5.03 20.53 -8.99
CA LYS A 204 4.60 21.93 -9.17
C LYS A 204 4.72 22.77 -7.91
N SER A 205 4.50 22.18 -6.72
CA SER A 205 4.59 22.87 -5.44
C SER A 205 6.02 23.10 -4.94
N GLN A 206 6.99 22.30 -5.43
CA GLN A 206 8.40 22.41 -5.09
C GLN A 206 9.19 23.33 -6.04
N LEU A 207 8.60 23.73 -7.17
CA LEU A 207 9.18 24.77 -8.03
C LEU A 207 9.18 26.11 -7.28
N PRO A 208 10.30 26.85 -7.27
CA PRO A 208 10.35 28.16 -6.64
C PRO A 208 9.35 29.11 -7.33
N ASN A 209 8.50 29.75 -6.52
CA ASN A 209 7.51 30.73 -6.97
C ASN A 209 8.10 31.71 -8.01
N HIS A 210 7.67 31.61 -9.28
CA HIS A 210 7.60 32.78 -10.15
C HIS A 210 6.32 33.56 -9.76
N PRO A 211 6.33 34.90 -9.75
CA PRO A 211 5.29 35.69 -9.09
C PRO A 211 3.95 35.52 -9.80
N ALA A 212 2.88 35.61 -9.01
CA ALA A 212 1.48 35.48 -9.40
C ALA A 212 1.17 36.22 -10.71
N GLY A 213 1.00 35.45 -11.78
CA GLY A 213 0.37 35.89 -13.02
C GLY A 213 -1.10 35.55 -12.96
N VAL A 214 -1.93 36.60 -12.93
CA VAL A 214 -3.39 36.56 -13.05
C VAL A 214 -3.81 35.65 -14.20
N ILE A 215 -4.62 34.63 -13.93
CA ILE A 215 -5.42 33.97 -14.97
C ILE A 215 -6.89 34.22 -14.64
N SER A 216 -7.45 35.14 -15.42
CA SER A 216 -8.88 35.42 -15.49
C SER A 216 -9.62 34.19 -16.01
N LEU A 217 -10.74 33.85 -15.37
CA LEU A 217 -11.73 32.89 -15.86
C LEU A 217 -12.32 33.40 -17.19
N ILE A 218 -12.32 32.54 -18.21
CA ILE A 218 -13.37 32.39 -19.21
C ILE A 218 -13.55 30.88 -19.44
#